data_AF-A0A523EKV1-F1
#
_entry.id   AF-A0A523EKV1-F1
#
_cell.length_a   1.000
_cell.length_b   1.000
_cell.length_c   1.000
_cell.angle_alpha   90.00
_cell.angle_beta   90.00
_cell.angle_gamma   90.00
#
_symmetry.space_group_name_H-M   'P 1'
#
loop_
_entity.id
_entity.type
_entity.pdbx_description
1 polymer ?
#
loop_
_entity_poly.entity_id
_entity_poly.type
_entity_poly.pdbx_seq_one_letter_code
_entity_poly.pdbx_strand_id
1 'polypeptide(L)'
;MASQGDRVRISKVLVLAVLFALGFAGGSSTAGENETRLQQIKAAYVYKFAGYVDWPAPPREERAAAFTVGVLGDNPFGSALFALESRTYGDEPVAVRQIASVAEASSCHVLLISDSESGRLEEIVAALHGQSVLTVSEIDGFVEAGGMIQLMVHKNK
;
A
#
# COMPACT_ATOMS: atom_id res chain seq x y z
N MET A 1 -58.63 34.79 -24.84
CA MET A 1 -57.36 35.55 -24.80
C MET A 1 -56.61 35.27 -23.49
N ALA A 2 -56.26 34.00 -23.21
CA ALA A 2 -55.55 33.60 -21.99
C ALA A 2 -54.55 32.50 -22.35
N SER A 3 -53.34 32.87 -22.80
CA SER A 3 -52.29 31.87 -23.13
C SER A 3 -50.87 32.45 -23.11
N GLN A 4 -50.60 33.46 -22.26
CA GLN A 4 -49.27 34.10 -22.21
C GLN A 4 -48.62 34.09 -20.81
N GLY A 5 -49.41 34.05 -19.73
CA GLY A 5 -48.90 33.98 -18.35
C GLY A 5 -48.30 32.62 -17.96
N ASP A 6 -48.89 31.52 -18.42
CA ASP A 6 -48.46 30.17 -18.02
C ASP A 6 -47.17 29.73 -18.70
N ARG A 7 -46.97 30.12 -19.97
CA ARG A 7 -45.75 29.77 -20.72
C ARG A 7 -44.48 30.38 -20.11
N VAL A 8 -44.58 31.59 -19.54
CA VAL A 8 -43.46 32.28 -18.89
C VAL A 8 -43.16 31.68 -17.51
N ARG A 9 -44.19 31.24 -16.78
CA ARG A 9 -44.03 30.57 -15.48
C ARG A 9 -43.41 29.18 -15.64
N ILE A 10 -43.85 28.40 -16.63
CA ILE A 10 -43.31 27.07 -16.94
C ILE A 10 -41.85 27.17 -17.40
N SER A 11 -41.51 28.17 -18.23
CA SER A 11 -40.12 28.42 -18.68
C SER A 11 -39.17 28.76 -17.52
N LYS A 12 -39.60 29.61 -16.56
CA LYS A 12 -38.78 29.97 -15.40
C LYS A 12 -38.57 28.81 -14.42
N VAL A 13 -39.57 27.96 -14.21
CA VAL A 13 -39.47 26.77 -13.34
C VAL A 13 -38.55 25.71 -13.95
N LEU A 14 -38.59 25.52 -15.27
CA LEU A 14 -37.70 24.59 -15.97
C LEU A 14 -36.23 25.05 -15.93
N VAL A 15 -35.95 26.34 -16.09
CA VAL A 15 -34.58 26.88 -16.00
C VAL A 15 -33.98 26.75 -14.59
N LEU A 16 -34.79 26.97 -13.54
CA LEU A 16 -34.36 26.79 -12.15
C LEU A 16 -34.13 25.31 -11.79
N ALA A 17 -34.93 24.39 -12.32
CA ALA A 17 -34.73 22.95 -12.10
C ALA A 17 -33.45 22.42 -12.77
N VAL A 18 -33.09 22.93 -13.96
CA VAL A 18 -31.85 22.57 -14.64
C VAL A 18 -30.62 23.11 -13.90
N LEU A 19 -30.68 24.34 -13.37
CA LEU A 19 -29.58 24.90 -12.58
C LEU A 19 -29.37 24.19 -11.23
N PHE A 20 -30.45 23.66 -10.62
CA PHE A 20 -30.34 22.85 -9.42
C PHE A 20 -29.78 21.44 -9.70
N ALA A 21 -30.09 20.85 -10.86
CA ALA A 21 -29.57 19.56 -11.27
C ALA A 21 -28.07 19.60 -11.66
N LEU A 22 -27.57 20.72 -12.19
CA LEU A 22 -26.13 20.89 -12.45
C LEU A 22 -25.29 21.17 -11.18
N GLY A 23 -25.91 21.58 -10.07
CA GLY A 23 -25.21 21.84 -8.81
C GLY A 23 -24.85 20.57 -8.01
N PHE A 24 -25.45 19.41 -8.35
CA PHE A 24 -25.36 18.19 -7.53
C PHE A 24 -24.44 17.10 -8.10
N ALA A 25 -23.78 17.32 -9.23
CA ALA A 25 -22.91 16.34 -9.89
C ALA A 25 -21.44 16.35 -9.38
N GLY A 26 -21.10 17.20 -8.41
CA GLY A 26 -19.75 17.36 -7.88
C GLY A 26 -19.53 16.71 -6.51
N GLY A 27 -19.94 15.45 -6.33
CA GLY A 27 -19.59 14.68 -5.14
C GLY A 27 -18.13 14.24 -5.20
N SER A 28 -17.19 15.10 -4.80
CA SER A 28 -15.77 14.74 -4.67
C SER A 28 -15.63 13.58 -3.69
N SER A 29 -15.15 12.45 -4.19
CA SER A 29 -14.99 11.20 -3.44
C SER A 29 -13.73 11.26 -2.57
N THR A 30 -13.81 11.93 -1.42
CA THR A 30 -12.70 12.11 -0.45
C THR A 30 -12.26 10.81 0.25
N ALA A 31 -13.03 9.73 0.13
CA ALA A 31 -12.71 8.45 0.76
C ALA A 31 -11.50 7.77 0.10
N GLY A 32 -11.43 7.73 -1.24
CA GLY A 32 -10.35 7.04 -1.96
C GLY A 32 -9.00 7.76 -1.90
N GLU A 33 -9.00 9.09 -1.79
CA GLU A 33 -7.77 9.88 -1.66
C GLU A 33 -7.06 9.62 -0.32
N ASN A 34 -7.82 9.52 0.77
CA ASN A 34 -7.26 9.24 2.10
C ASN A 34 -6.67 7.84 2.21
N GLU A 35 -7.33 6.83 1.63
CA GLU A 35 -6.85 5.46 1.58
C GLU A 35 -5.55 5.35 0.76
N THR A 36 -5.53 5.97 -0.43
CA THR A 36 -4.33 6.03 -1.28
C THR A 36 -3.15 6.66 -0.54
N ARG A 37 -3.39 7.79 0.14
CA ARG A 37 -2.36 8.48 0.92
C ARG A 37 -1.85 7.60 2.08
N LEU A 38 -2.74 6.86 2.74
CA LEU A 38 -2.36 5.94 3.81
C LEU A 38 -1.47 4.81 3.28
N GLN A 39 -1.80 4.21 2.13
CA GLN A 39 -0.98 3.18 1.48
C GLN A 39 0.41 3.70 1.11
N GLN A 40 0.50 4.93 0.59
CA GLN A 40 1.78 5.61 0.31
C GLN A 40 2.62 5.80 1.56
N ILE A 41 2.00 6.19 2.68
CA ILE A 41 2.69 6.34 3.95
C ILE A 41 3.21 4.97 4.42
N LYS A 42 2.38 3.94 4.42
CA LYS A 42 2.77 2.57 4.82
C LYS A 42 3.94 2.04 3.97
N ALA A 43 3.85 2.15 2.64
CA ALA A 43 4.93 1.74 1.73
C ALA A 43 6.24 2.51 1.99
N ALA A 44 6.15 3.82 2.25
CA ALA A 44 7.33 4.60 2.60
C ALA A 44 7.96 4.16 3.94
N TYR A 45 7.15 3.74 4.92
CA TYR A 45 7.66 3.19 6.18
C TYR A 45 8.37 1.85 6.00
N VAL A 46 7.83 0.94 5.17
CA VAL A 46 8.50 -0.32 4.81
C VAL A 46 9.94 -0.06 4.33
N TYR A 47 10.10 0.88 3.40
CA TYR A 47 11.42 1.29 2.92
C TYR A 47 12.26 1.98 4.01
N LYS A 48 11.65 2.86 4.82
CA LYS A 48 12.35 3.59 5.87
C LYS A 48 12.97 2.66 6.92
N PHE A 49 12.30 1.56 7.27
CA PHE A 49 12.81 0.62 8.26
C PHE A 49 14.09 -0.07 7.81
N ALA A 50 14.26 -0.30 6.51
CA ALA A 50 15.47 -0.88 5.98
C ALA A 50 16.73 -0.09 6.35
N GLY A 51 16.63 1.25 6.44
CA GLY A 51 17.75 2.12 6.80
C GLY A 51 18.16 2.05 8.28
N TYR A 52 17.44 1.30 9.12
CA TYR A 52 17.80 1.05 10.52
C TYR A 52 18.31 -0.38 10.76
N VAL A 53 18.48 -1.16 9.68
CA VAL A 53 18.98 -2.53 9.74
C VAL A 53 20.40 -2.60 9.19
N ASP A 54 21.28 -3.28 9.92
CA ASP A 54 22.59 -3.66 9.41
C ASP A 54 22.45 -4.94 8.58
N TRP A 55 22.54 -4.78 7.25
CA TRP A 55 22.44 -5.90 6.31
C TRP A 55 23.78 -6.63 6.20
N PRO A 56 23.78 -7.98 6.15
CA PRO A 56 25.00 -8.70 5.85
C PRO A 56 25.51 -8.30 4.48
N ALA A 57 26.84 -8.21 4.33
CA ALA A 57 27.41 -7.91 3.02
C ALA A 57 26.97 -8.98 2.02
N PRO A 58 26.42 -8.59 0.85
CA PRO A 58 25.99 -9.56 -0.14
C PRO A 58 27.19 -10.40 -0.61
N PRO A 59 26.98 -11.66 -1.01
CA PRO A 59 27.99 -12.43 -1.71
C PRO A 59 28.60 -11.61 -2.84
N ARG A 60 29.89 -11.80 -3.13
CA ARG A 60 30.62 -11.00 -4.14
C ARG A 60 29.94 -10.98 -5.52
N GLU A 61 29.18 -12.02 -5.82
CA GLU A 61 28.46 -12.26 -7.07
C GLU A 61 27.17 -11.42 -7.18
N GLU A 62 26.63 -10.96 -6.04
CA GLU A 62 25.39 -10.19 -5.92
C GLU A 62 25.64 -8.70 -5.64
N ARG A 63 26.90 -8.24 -5.69
CA ARG A 63 27.30 -6.87 -5.35
C ARG A 63 26.79 -5.77 -6.31
N ALA A 64 26.04 -6.17 -7.34
CA ALA A 64 25.31 -5.30 -8.27
C ALA A 64 23.80 -5.61 -8.29
N ALA A 65 23.32 -6.40 -7.31
CA ALA A 65 21.90 -6.75 -7.18
C ALA A 65 21.11 -5.56 -6.63
N ALA A 66 19.82 -5.54 -6.94
CA ALA A 66 18.90 -4.54 -6.42
C ALA A 66 18.56 -4.83 -4.95
N PHE A 67 18.37 -3.77 -4.16
CA PHE A 67 17.78 -3.87 -2.83
C PHE A 67 16.31 -4.29 -2.99
N THR A 68 16.00 -5.53 -2.62
CA THR A 68 14.73 -6.17 -3.00
C THR A 68 13.71 -6.12 -1.87
N VAL A 69 12.52 -5.59 -2.17
CA VAL A 69 11.32 -5.66 -1.34
C VAL A 69 10.39 -6.74 -1.90
N GLY A 70 10.26 -7.84 -1.18
CA GLY A 70 9.36 -8.94 -1.51
C GLY A 70 7.95 -8.73 -0.99
N VAL A 71 6.96 -9.24 -1.72
CA VAL A 71 5.56 -9.33 -1.28
C VAL A 71 5.12 -10.79 -1.35
N LEU A 72 4.76 -11.35 -0.20
CA LEU A 72 4.14 -12.67 -0.09
C LEU A 72 2.64 -12.50 0.18
N GLY A 73 1.82 -13.11 -0.68
CA GLY A 73 0.37 -12.90 -0.69
C GLY A 73 -0.05 -11.62 -1.43
N ASP A 74 -1.30 -11.20 -1.31
CA ASP A 74 -1.84 -10.07 -2.09
C ASP A 74 -1.15 -8.74 -1.75
N ASN A 75 -0.86 -7.88 -2.72
CA ASN A 75 -0.23 -6.58 -2.44
C ASN A 75 -1.22 -5.62 -1.75
N PRO A 76 -1.06 -5.31 -0.43
CA PRO A 76 -2.01 -4.49 0.31
C PRO A 76 -1.84 -2.97 0.04
N PHE A 77 -0.75 -2.57 -0.61
CA PHE A 77 -0.42 -1.16 -0.87
C PHE A 77 -0.63 -0.75 -2.33
N GLY A 78 -1.07 -1.67 -3.18
CA GLY A 78 -1.33 -1.41 -4.59
C GLY A 78 -0.13 -0.74 -5.30
N SER A 79 -0.41 0.33 -6.04
CA SER A 79 0.61 1.06 -6.80
C SER A 79 1.63 1.81 -5.93
N ALA A 80 1.31 2.05 -4.65
CA ALA A 80 2.18 2.78 -3.75
C ALA A 80 3.49 2.03 -3.48
N LEU A 81 3.48 0.69 -3.53
CA LEU A 81 4.69 -0.10 -3.35
C LEU A 81 5.66 0.06 -4.52
N PHE A 82 5.16 0.05 -5.77
CA PHE A 82 6.01 0.25 -6.96
C PHE A 82 6.64 1.63 -7.04
N ALA A 83 6.08 2.64 -6.35
CA ALA A 83 6.73 3.95 -6.24
C ALA A 83 8.13 3.87 -5.57
N LEU A 84 8.39 2.80 -4.79
CA LEU A 84 9.71 2.55 -4.21
C LEU A 84 10.79 2.24 -5.25
N GLU A 85 10.43 1.73 -6.42
CA GLU A 85 11.39 1.38 -7.49
C GLU A 85 12.10 2.60 -8.08
N SER A 86 11.57 3.80 -7.84
CA SER A 86 12.24 5.07 -8.20
C SER A 86 13.34 5.48 -7.22
N ARG A 87 13.56 4.72 -6.14
CA ARG A 87 14.54 5.00 -5.08
C ARG A 87 15.77 4.12 -5.20
N THR A 88 16.82 4.52 -4.49
CA THR A 88 18.01 3.71 -4.24
C THR A 88 18.19 3.50 -2.75
N TYR A 89 18.66 2.31 -2.36
CA TYR A 89 19.15 2.02 -1.03
C TYR A 89 20.68 2.07 -1.06
N GLY A 90 21.27 3.16 -0.56
CA GLY A 90 22.66 3.47 -0.86
C GLY A 90 22.86 3.67 -2.36
N ASP A 91 23.75 2.88 -2.96
CA ASP A 91 24.04 2.90 -4.40
C ASP A 91 23.26 1.82 -5.19
N GLU A 92 22.45 0.99 -4.53
CA GLU A 92 21.68 -0.08 -5.16
C GLU A 92 20.26 0.40 -5.51
N PRO A 93 19.75 0.11 -6.72
CA PRO A 93 18.35 0.40 -7.06
C PRO A 93 17.42 -0.46 -6.20
N VAL A 94 16.25 0.07 -5.86
CA VAL A 94 15.21 -0.70 -5.17
C VAL A 94 14.36 -1.46 -6.19
N ALA A 95 14.10 -2.74 -5.94
CA ALA A 95 13.20 -3.56 -6.75
C ALA A 95 12.05 -4.08 -5.89
N VAL A 96 10.83 -4.11 -6.44
CA VAL A 96 9.66 -4.71 -5.77
C VAL A 96 9.29 -6.00 -6.48
N ARG A 97 9.20 -7.11 -5.73
CA ARG A 97 8.92 -8.42 -6.30
C ARG A 97 7.79 -9.13 -5.58
N GLN A 98 6.79 -9.56 -6.34
CA GLN A 98 5.82 -10.54 -5.88
C GLN A 98 6.52 -11.90 -5.81
N ILE A 99 6.46 -12.58 -4.67
CA ILE A 99 7.04 -13.92 -4.50
C ILE A 99 5.93 -14.97 -4.35
N ALA A 100 6.15 -16.17 -4.88
CA ALA A 100 5.12 -17.22 -4.85
C ALA A 100 5.22 -18.11 -3.61
N SER A 101 6.35 -18.09 -2.90
CA SER A 101 6.59 -18.95 -1.75
C SER A 101 7.62 -18.37 -0.79
N VAL A 102 7.59 -18.82 0.47
CA VAL A 102 8.55 -18.44 1.51
C VAL A 102 10.00 -18.81 1.14
N ALA A 103 10.19 -19.86 0.34
CA ALA A 103 11.52 -20.29 -0.11
C ALA A 103 12.23 -19.21 -0.96
N GLU A 104 11.48 -18.33 -1.62
CA GLU A 104 12.05 -17.23 -2.41
C GLU A 104 12.41 -16.00 -1.57
N ALA A 105 11.95 -15.94 -0.31
CA ALA A 105 12.14 -14.78 0.55
C ALA A 105 13.60 -14.53 0.91
N SER A 106 14.47 -15.54 0.82
CA SER A 106 15.91 -15.42 1.08
C SER A 106 16.63 -14.46 0.12
N SER A 107 15.99 -14.14 -1.02
CA SER A 107 16.48 -13.16 -2.00
C SER A 107 15.93 -11.74 -1.77
N CYS A 108 15.08 -11.56 -0.76
CA CYS A 108 14.51 -10.28 -0.38
C CYS A 108 15.29 -9.72 0.81
N HIS A 109 15.49 -8.41 0.83
CA HIS A 109 15.98 -7.73 2.02
C HIS A 109 14.82 -7.49 2.97
N VAL A 110 13.73 -6.94 2.44
CA VAL A 110 12.49 -6.74 3.19
C VAL A 110 11.41 -7.64 2.62
N LEU A 111 10.68 -8.34 3.48
CA LEU A 111 9.51 -9.14 3.09
C LEU A 111 8.26 -8.55 3.72
N LEU A 112 7.34 -8.10 2.88
CA LEU A 112 5.97 -7.78 3.26
C LEU A 112 5.12 -9.06 3.21
N ILE A 113 4.59 -9.47 4.36
CA ILE A 113 3.67 -10.60 4.49
C ILE A 113 2.25 -10.05 4.56
N SER A 114 1.45 -10.34 3.54
CA SER A 114 0.09 -9.83 3.41
C SER A 114 -0.90 -10.55 4.33
N ASP A 115 -2.00 -9.89 4.64
CA ASP A 115 -3.12 -10.45 5.39
C ASP A 115 -3.74 -11.70 4.73
N SER A 116 -3.60 -11.84 3.40
CA SER A 116 -3.99 -13.05 2.67
C SER A 116 -3.27 -14.31 3.14
N GLU A 117 -2.12 -14.17 3.81
CA GLU A 117 -1.31 -15.26 4.34
C GLU A 117 -1.56 -15.53 5.84
N SER A 118 -2.48 -14.80 6.48
CA SER A 118 -2.78 -14.90 7.92
C SER A 118 -3.04 -16.33 8.40
N GLY A 119 -3.69 -17.16 7.58
CA GLY A 119 -4.00 -18.56 7.90
C GLY A 119 -2.79 -19.49 8.05
N ARG A 120 -1.60 -19.05 7.65
CA ARG A 120 -0.34 -19.81 7.74
C ARG A 120 0.81 -18.99 8.30
N LEU A 121 0.49 -17.93 9.04
CA LEU A 121 1.47 -16.97 9.53
C LEU A 121 2.59 -17.62 10.34
N GLU A 122 2.23 -18.49 11.30
CA GLU A 122 3.20 -19.17 12.17
C GLU A 122 4.20 -20.03 11.36
N GLU A 123 3.72 -20.73 10.33
CA GLU A 123 4.55 -21.54 9.44
C GLU A 123 5.54 -20.64 8.66
N ILE A 124 5.06 -19.53 8.11
CA ILE A 124 5.87 -18.58 7.35
C ILE A 124 6.98 -18.00 8.23
N VAL A 125 6.63 -17.48 9.40
CA VAL A 125 7.58 -16.84 10.32
C VAL A 125 8.61 -17.86 10.82
N ALA A 126 8.18 -19.08 11.15
CA ALA A 126 9.09 -20.15 11.55
C ALA A 126 10.10 -20.51 10.44
N ALA A 127 9.67 -20.56 9.19
CA ALA A 127 10.54 -20.84 8.04
C ALA A 127 11.54 -19.71 7.72
N LEU A 128 11.22 -18.47 8.10
CA LEU A 128 12.09 -17.30 7.94
C LEU A 128 13.11 -17.14 9.08
N HIS A 129 12.97 -17.91 10.16
CA HIS A 129 13.86 -17.80 11.31
C HIS A 129 15.32 -18.06 10.92
N GLY A 130 16.21 -17.14 11.29
CA GLY A 130 17.64 -17.21 10.98
C GLY A 130 18.01 -16.73 9.57
N GLN A 131 17.04 -16.36 8.73
CA GLN A 131 17.30 -15.70 7.46
C GLN A 131 17.56 -14.20 7.67
N SER A 132 18.38 -13.60 6.81
CA SER A 132 18.68 -12.16 6.84
C SER A 132 17.63 -11.35 6.09
N VAL A 133 16.37 -11.47 6.53
CA VAL A 133 15.20 -10.84 5.91
C VAL A 133 14.44 -10.07 6.98
N LEU A 134 14.24 -8.77 6.78
CA LEU A 134 13.37 -7.96 7.64
C LEU A 134 11.91 -8.25 7.29
N THR A 135 11.15 -8.78 8.25
CA THR A 135 9.74 -9.11 8.01
C THR A 135 8.82 -7.99 8.48
N VAL A 136 7.87 -7.62 7.63
CA VAL A 136 6.89 -6.56 7.88
C VAL A 136 5.49 -7.08 7.55
N SER A 137 4.51 -6.81 8.40
CA SER A 137 3.12 -7.21 8.12
C SER A 137 2.11 -6.25 8.75
N GLU A 138 0.88 -6.27 8.26
CA GLU A 138 -0.27 -5.62 8.90
C GLU A 138 -1.12 -6.60 9.71
N ILE A 139 -0.77 -7.90 9.72
CA ILE A 139 -1.53 -8.92 10.43
C ILE A 139 -1.49 -8.65 11.94
N ASP A 140 -2.66 -8.71 12.57
CA ASP A 140 -2.76 -8.62 14.03
C ASP A 140 -2.07 -9.81 14.71
N GLY A 141 -1.23 -9.54 15.70
CA GLY A 141 -0.46 -10.59 16.39
C GLY A 141 0.84 -10.97 15.68
N PHE A 142 1.27 -10.21 14.66
CA PHE A 142 2.43 -10.56 13.84
C PHE A 142 3.73 -10.62 14.64
N VAL A 143 3.95 -9.67 15.55
CA VAL A 143 5.15 -9.66 16.39
C VAL A 143 5.13 -10.80 17.40
N GLU A 144 3.96 -11.10 17.96
CA GLU A 144 3.74 -12.20 18.89
C GLU A 144 3.98 -13.57 18.23
N ALA A 145 3.69 -13.70 16.92
CA ALA A 145 3.99 -14.87 16.11
C ALA A 145 5.48 -15.01 15.74
N GLY A 146 6.32 -14.02 16.09
CA GLY A 146 7.76 -14.01 15.80
C GLY A 146 8.18 -13.13 14.62
N GLY A 147 7.25 -12.37 14.04
CA GLY A 147 7.53 -11.34 13.04
C GLY A 147 8.29 -10.15 13.64
N MET A 148 8.92 -9.33 12.79
CA MET A 148 9.79 -8.24 13.26
C MET A 148 9.05 -6.90 13.40
N ILE A 149 8.29 -6.48 12.37
CA ILE A 149 7.58 -5.20 12.36
C ILE A 149 6.11 -5.40 12.01
N GLN A 150 5.21 -5.05 12.93
CA GLN A 150 3.79 -4.93 12.64
C GLN A 150 3.41 -3.47 12.35
N LEU A 151 2.80 -3.23 11.19
CA LEU A 151 2.20 -1.96 10.82
C LEU A 151 0.76 -1.92 11.33
N MET A 152 0.41 -0.88 12.06
CA MET A 152 -0.95 -0.66 12.54
C MET A 152 -1.30 0.83 12.46
N VAL A 153 -2.57 1.12 12.16
CA VAL A 153 -3.07 2.49 12.14
C VAL A 153 -3.79 2.75 13.45
N HIS A 154 -3.19 3.55 14.32
CA HIS A 154 -3.86 4.05 15.50
C HIS A 154 -4.57 5.36 15.17
N LYS A 155 -5.89 5.42 15.38
CA LYS A 155 -6.61 6.70 15.35
C LYS A 155 -6.31 7.45 16.64
N ASN A 156 -5.50 8.49 16.56
CA ASN A 156 -5.37 9.44 17.66
C ASN A 156 -6.73 10.09 17.93
N LYS A 157 -7.13 10.08 19.21
CA LYS A 157 -8.31 10.81 19.70
C LYS A 157 -8.07 12.30 19.71
#